data_AF-A0A2M7N4Z4-F1
#
_entry.id   AF-A0A2M7N4Z4-F1
#
_cell.length_a   1.000
_cell.length_b   1.000
_cell.length_c   1.000
_cell.angle_alpha   90.00
_cell.angle_beta   90.00
_cell.angle_gamma   90.00
#
_symmetry.space_group_name_H-M   'P 1'
#
loop_
_entity.id
_entity.type
_entity.pdbx_description
1 polymer ?
#
loop_
_entity_poly.entity_id
_entity_poly.type
_entity_poly.pdbx_seq_one_letter_code
_entity_poly.pdbx_strand_id
1 'polypeptide(L)'
;MKHINFKIVFLLTVFLTFSNFMAKSQITYLSGTGTNNCNYGAGTAGASCTFIGCGAGLANLAKNNIFIGDSAGSNNIRLNDNVGIGVHALYTQSGGATTWYTYNVAVGNQALFSNNPTSSSNGIYNTALGHDALYSNTTAISNTATGYQAGYSNTTGNYNTFSGYKAGNLNVTGLQNTFIGNAACMKNTSSYNTSLGSYAGYNNTSGFYNTFMGQQAGYANTTGNSNTIIGLHAAWNNTTGGSNTIMGVGAGSTNTTGSNNTFVGVN
;
A
#
# COMPACT_ATOMS: atom_id res chain seq x y z
N MET A 1 -4.56 5.36 64.96
CA MET A 1 -5.79 5.17 64.16
C MET A 1 -5.91 6.06 62.90
N LYS A 2 -5.25 7.24 62.81
CA LYS A 2 -5.36 8.12 61.61
C LYS A 2 -4.59 7.68 60.35
N HIS A 3 -3.54 6.85 60.47
CA HIS A 3 -2.71 6.45 59.32
C HIS A 3 -3.25 5.27 58.48
N ILE A 4 -4.14 4.45 59.04
CA ILE A 4 -4.74 3.31 58.33
C ILE A 4 -5.78 3.80 57.30
N ASN A 5 -6.54 4.84 57.65
CA ASN A 5 -7.55 5.42 56.75
C ASN A 5 -6.95 6.05 55.49
N PHE A 6 -5.77 6.67 55.55
CA PHE A 6 -5.17 7.29 54.38
C PHE A 6 -4.69 6.25 53.35
N LYS A 7 -4.08 5.14 53.81
CA LYS A 7 -3.66 4.05 52.93
C LYS A 7 -4.86 3.36 52.27
N ILE A 8 -5.94 3.15 53.00
CA ILE A 8 -7.16 2.53 52.46
C ILE A 8 -7.84 3.44 51.45
N VAL A 9 -7.98 4.73 51.75
CA VAL A 9 -8.59 5.70 50.83
C VAL A 9 -7.74 5.85 49.56
N PHE A 10 -6.41 5.89 49.69
CA PHE A 10 -5.52 5.96 48.53
C PHE A 10 -5.63 4.69 47.66
N LEU A 11 -5.63 3.51 48.29
CA LEU A 11 -5.78 2.23 47.56
C LEU A 11 -7.13 2.15 46.86
N LEU A 12 -8.22 2.54 47.53
CA LEU A 12 -9.57 2.53 46.97
C LEU A 12 -9.68 3.52 45.79
N THR A 13 -9.06 4.70 45.92
CA THR A 13 -9.06 5.71 44.85
C THR A 13 -8.28 5.22 43.64
N VAL A 14 -7.10 4.61 43.84
CA VAL A 14 -6.31 4.00 42.76
C VAL A 14 -7.08 2.85 42.11
N PHE A 15 -7.77 2.03 42.90
CA PHE A 15 -8.57 0.92 42.38
C PHE A 15 -9.77 1.41 41.57
N LEU A 16 -10.46 2.46 42.02
CA LEU A 16 -11.57 3.09 41.32
C LEU A 16 -11.12 3.83 40.06
N THR A 17 -9.99 4.53 40.09
CA THR A 17 -9.45 5.20 38.89
C THR A 17 -8.94 4.18 37.87
N PHE A 18 -8.30 3.10 38.31
CA PHE A 18 -7.86 2.02 37.44
C PHE A 18 -9.06 1.23 36.87
N SER A 19 -10.08 0.95 37.68
CA SER A 19 -11.33 0.32 37.22
C SER A 19 -12.07 1.22 36.22
N ASN A 20 -12.13 2.54 36.45
CA ASN A 20 -12.70 3.48 35.48
C ASN A 20 -11.85 3.64 34.23
N PHE A 21 -10.51 3.57 34.35
CA PHE A 21 -9.61 3.53 33.21
C PHE A 21 -9.89 2.29 32.37
N MET A 22 -9.97 1.10 32.97
CA MET A 22 -10.30 -0.15 32.30
C MET A 22 -11.73 -0.20 31.75
N ALA A 23 -12.69 0.50 32.38
CA ALA A 23 -14.06 0.60 31.88
C ALA A 23 -14.20 1.60 30.71
N LYS A 24 -13.37 2.65 30.67
CA LYS A 24 -13.33 3.64 29.58
C LYS A 24 -12.39 3.25 28.44
N SER A 25 -11.28 2.57 28.75
CA SER A 25 -10.44 1.92 27.77
C SER A 25 -11.13 0.62 27.40
N GLN A 26 -11.92 0.67 26.33
CA GLN A 26 -12.47 -0.50 25.63
C GLN A 26 -11.34 -1.36 25.04
N ILE A 27 -10.38 -1.78 25.86
CA ILE A 27 -9.34 -2.76 25.55
C ILE A 27 -9.66 -3.95 26.46
N THR A 28 -10.80 -4.57 26.17
CA THR A 28 -11.11 -5.88 26.76
C THR A 28 -10.17 -6.86 26.09
N TYR A 29 -9.19 -7.38 26.83
CA TYR A 29 -8.47 -8.60 26.44
C TYR A 29 -9.48 -9.77 26.53
N LEU A 30 -10.40 -9.84 25.56
CA LEU A 30 -11.29 -10.95 25.38
C LEU A 30 -10.82 -11.71 24.16
N SER A 31 -10.29 -12.91 24.39
CA SER A 31 -10.17 -13.91 23.35
C SER A 31 -11.52 -14.05 22.64
N GLY A 32 -11.63 -13.53 21.42
CA GLY A 32 -12.68 -13.91 20.46
C GLY A 32 -13.91 -13.02 20.30
N THR A 33 -14.08 -11.86 20.97
CA THR A 33 -15.17 -10.94 20.61
C THR A 33 -14.73 -9.48 20.68
N GLY A 34 -14.88 -8.76 19.57
CA GLY A 34 -14.42 -7.38 19.41
C GLY A 34 -15.19 -6.37 20.26
N THR A 35 -14.52 -5.29 20.65
CA THR A 35 -15.08 -4.16 21.40
C THR A 35 -15.71 -3.14 20.45
N ASN A 36 -17.04 -2.99 20.45
CA ASN A 36 -17.76 -2.07 19.55
C ASN A 36 -18.70 -1.13 20.33
N ASN A 37 -18.68 0.17 19.98
CA ASN A 37 -19.59 1.21 20.48
C ASN A 37 -20.47 1.80 19.36
N CYS A 38 -21.04 0.94 18.51
CA CYS A 38 -21.84 1.35 17.35
C CYS A 38 -22.92 0.31 17.01
N ASN A 39 -23.84 0.66 16.10
CA ASN A 39 -24.99 -0.18 15.71
C ASN A 39 -24.63 -1.41 14.85
N TYR A 40 -23.37 -1.55 14.40
CA TYR A 40 -22.89 -2.75 13.70
C TYR A 40 -21.95 -3.57 14.60
N GLY A 41 -22.26 -4.85 14.79
CA GLY A 41 -21.41 -5.78 15.54
C GLY A 41 -20.06 -6.01 14.86
N ALA A 42 -19.08 -6.53 15.62
CA ALA A 42 -17.86 -7.08 15.05
C ALA A 42 -18.17 -8.45 14.45
N GLY A 43 -17.34 -8.91 13.51
CA GLY A 43 -17.51 -10.25 12.93
C GLY A 43 -17.32 -11.39 13.93
N THR A 44 -17.80 -12.56 13.55
CA THR A 44 -17.56 -13.80 14.30
C THR A 44 -16.08 -14.16 14.18
N ALA A 45 -15.30 -13.97 15.24
CA ALA A 45 -13.87 -14.27 15.20
C ALA A 45 -13.64 -15.75 14.82
N GLY A 46 -12.99 -16.00 13.69
CA GLY A 46 -12.29 -17.28 13.52
C GLY A 46 -11.14 -17.40 14.53
N ALA A 47 -10.54 -18.58 14.62
CA ALA A 47 -9.47 -18.83 15.60
C ALA A 47 -8.36 -17.77 15.49
N SER A 48 -8.00 -17.17 16.63
CA SER A 48 -6.90 -16.20 16.78
C SER A 48 -7.06 -14.88 16.02
N CYS A 49 -8.30 -14.41 15.79
CA CYS A 49 -8.55 -13.08 15.22
C CYS A 49 -8.67 -11.98 16.29
N THR A 50 -8.27 -10.75 15.94
CA THR A 50 -8.44 -9.53 16.75
C THR A 50 -9.22 -8.49 15.95
N PHE A 51 -10.44 -8.16 16.36
CA PHE A 51 -11.28 -7.16 15.69
C PHE A 51 -11.61 -5.99 16.62
N ILE A 52 -11.33 -4.77 16.18
CA ILE A 52 -11.57 -3.54 16.95
C ILE A 52 -12.22 -2.51 16.01
N GLY A 53 -13.42 -2.04 16.36
CA GLY A 53 -14.11 -1.01 15.59
C GLY A 53 -15.40 -1.51 14.94
N CYS A 54 -16.24 -0.55 14.56
CA CYS A 54 -17.55 -0.82 14.03
C CYS A 54 -17.49 -1.67 12.74
N GLY A 55 -18.19 -2.79 12.67
CA GLY A 55 -18.17 -3.65 11.48
C GLY A 55 -16.80 -4.29 11.15
N ALA A 56 -15.80 -4.17 12.02
CA ALA A 56 -14.50 -4.80 11.81
C ALA A 56 -14.67 -6.33 11.71
N GLY A 57 -14.18 -6.90 10.61
CA GLY A 57 -14.28 -8.32 10.32
C GLY A 57 -15.70 -8.86 10.14
N LEU A 58 -16.74 -8.03 9.93
CA LEU A 58 -18.17 -8.41 9.97
C LEU A 58 -18.54 -9.74 9.27
N ALA A 59 -17.93 -10.07 8.12
CA ALA A 59 -18.16 -11.32 7.38
C ALA A 59 -16.97 -12.30 7.43
N ASN A 60 -15.99 -12.09 8.30
CA ASN A 60 -14.78 -12.89 8.39
C ASN A 60 -15.05 -14.25 9.03
N LEU A 61 -14.78 -15.32 8.28
CA LEU A 61 -14.80 -16.72 8.75
C LEU A 61 -13.38 -17.30 8.80
N ALA A 62 -12.37 -16.45 8.67
CA ALA A 62 -10.98 -16.82 8.54
C ALA A 62 -10.21 -16.67 9.87
N LYS A 63 -8.97 -17.14 9.89
CA LYS A 63 -8.14 -17.24 11.09
C LYS A 63 -6.99 -16.22 11.05
N ASN A 64 -6.43 -15.93 12.23
CA ASN A 64 -5.21 -15.13 12.38
C ASN A 64 -5.29 -13.71 11.77
N ASN A 65 -6.49 -13.12 11.69
CA ASN A 65 -6.67 -11.78 11.13
C ASN A 65 -6.68 -10.71 12.23
N ILE A 66 -6.01 -9.59 11.99
CA ILE A 66 -6.06 -8.41 12.83
C ILE A 66 -6.75 -7.30 12.06
N PHE A 67 -7.95 -6.90 12.48
CA PHE A 67 -8.69 -5.78 11.89
C PHE A 67 -8.98 -4.69 12.91
N ILE A 68 -8.50 -3.48 12.67
CA ILE A 68 -8.65 -2.33 13.56
C ILE A 68 -9.13 -1.13 12.76
N GLY A 69 -10.35 -0.67 12.98
CA GLY A 69 -10.94 0.47 12.28
C GLY A 69 -12.38 0.18 11.85
N ASP A 70 -13.11 1.25 11.56
CA ASP A 70 -14.46 1.12 10.99
C ASP A 70 -14.40 0.31 9.69
N SER A 71 -15.18 -0.74 9.66
CA SER A 71 -15.31 -1.65 8.52
C SER A 71 -13.99 -2.26 8.02
N ALA A 72 -12.95 -2.33 8.85
CA ALA A 72 -11.70 -3.00 8.48
C ALA A 72 -11.97 -4.50 8.26
N GLY A 73 -11.62 -5.03 7.09
CA GLY A 73 -11.81 -6.45 6.76
C GLY A 73 -13.26 -6.93 6.69
N SER A 74 -14.26 -6.04 6.58
CA SER A 74 -15.69 -6.42 6.72
C SER A 74 -16.15 -7.48 5.74
N ASN A 75 -15.69 -7.45 4.49
CA ASN A 75 -16.04 -8.45 3.48
C ASN A 75 -14.86 -9.36 3.15
N ASN A 76 -13.98 -9.63 4.13
CA ASN A 76 -12.92 -10.62 4.00
C ASN A 76 -13.43 -11.96 4.53
N ILE A 77 -14.03 -12.79 3.67
CA ILE A 77 -14.80 -13.96 4.13
C ILE A 77 -13.89 -15.13 4.55
N ARG A 78 -12.84 -15.46 3.79
CA ARG A 78 -12.09 -16.73 3.93
C ARG A 78 -10.57 -16.61 3.86
N LEU A 79 -10.01 -15.43 4.13
CA LEU A 79 -8.58 -15.19 3.97
C LEU A 79 -7.88 -15.07 5.32
N ASN A 80 -6.89 -15.92 5.54
CA ASN A 80 -6.15 -15.98 6.79
C ASN A 80 -4.92 -15.07 6.77
N ASP A 81 -4.45 -14.74 7.97
CA ASP A 81 -3.16 -14.10 8.23
C ASP A 81 -3.03 -12.70 7.62
N ASN A 82 -4.09 -11.89 7.74
CA ASN A 82 -4.10 -10.51 7.27
C ASN A 82 -4.05 -9.52 8.43
N VAL A 83 -3.47 -8.36 8.15
CA VAL A 83 -3.50 -7.19 9.04
C VAL A 83 -4.16 -6.04 8.28
N GLY A 84 -5.30 -5.54 8.77
CA GLY A 84 -6.01 -4.38 8.25
C GLY A 84 -6.21 -3.33 9.35
N ILE A 85 -5.54 -2.19 9.25
CA ILE A 85 -5.63 -1.11 10.23
C ILE A 85 -6.03 0.17 9.50
N GLY A 86 -7.18 0.73 9.84
CA GLY A 86 -7.75 1.91 9.20
C GLY A 86 -9.17 1.66 8.72
N VAL A 87 -9.89 2.76 8.48
CA VAL A 87 -11.27 2.71 7.99
C VAL A 87 -11.28 2.06 6.61
N HIS A 88 -12.06 1.00 6.42
CA HIS A 88 -12.14 0.20 5.19
C HIS A 88 -10.80 -0.39 4.69
N ALA A 89 -9.81 -0.60 5.57
CA ALA A 89 -8.62 -1.37 5.20
C ALA A 89 -9.01 -2.83 4.90
N LEU A 90 -8.53 -3.41 3.78
CA LEU A 90 -8.90 -4.76 3.32
C LEU A 90 -10.43 -4.99 3.22
N TYR A 91 -11.19 -3.97 2.84
CA TYR A 91 -12.66 -4.02 2.94
C TYR A 91 -13.31 -5.12 2.10
N THR A 92 -13.04 -5.19 0.79
CA THR A 92 -13.59 -6.22 -0.09
C THR A 92 -12.52 -7.23 -0.46
N GLN A 93 -12.61 -8.42 0.15
CA GLN A 93 -11.79 -9.54 -0.22
C GLN A 93 -12.66 -10.78 -0.46
N SER A 94 -13.17 -10.89 -1.68
CA SER A 94 -14.05 -11.99 -2.09
C SER A 94 -13.21 -13.26 -2.28
N GLY A 95 -12.88 -13.92 -1.18
CA GLY A 95 -12.32 -15.26 -1.18
C GLY A 95 -13.26 -16.22 -1.91
N GLY A 96 -12.72 -17.03 -2.81
CA GLY A 96 -13.43 -18.18 -3.39
C GLY A 96 -13.96 -19.14 -2.33
N ALA A 97 -14.57 -20.25 -2.75
CA ALA A 97 -15.29 -21.20 -1.88
C ALA A 97 -14.44 -21.93 -0.80
N THR A 98 -13.15 -21.65 -0.67
CA THR A 98 -12.17 -22.34 0.20
C THR A 98 -11.29 -21.33 0.94
N THR A 99 -10.80 -21.71 2.13
CA THR A 99 -9.95 -20.85 2.97
C THR A 99 -8.49 -20.90 2.51
N TRP A 100 -7.85 -19.74 2.37
CA TRP A 100 -6.45 -19.62 1.92
C TRP A 100 -5.65 -18.68 2.82
N TYR A 101 -4.33 -18.84 2.80
CA TYR A 101 -3.40 -17.90 3.42
C TYR A 101 -3.07 -16.78 2.45
N THR A 102 -3.30 -15.54 2.84
CA THR A 102 -3.08 -14.39 1.94
C THR A 102 -1.97 -13.46 2.36
N TYR A 103 -1.67 -13.37 3.66
CA TYR A 103 -0.52 -12.62 4.16
C TYR A 103 -0.51 -11.15 3.71
N ASN A 104 -1.68 -10.50 3.63
CA ASN A 104 -1.76 -9.09 3.23
C ASN A 104 -1.70 -8.17 4.45
N VAL A 105 -0.97 -7.05 4.29
CA VAL A 105 -0.87 -5.98 5.28
C VAL A 105 -1.42 -4.71 4.68
N ALA A 106 -2.43 -4.11 5.29
CA ALA A 106 -3.05 -2.86 4.89
C ALA A 106 -3.14 -1.93 6.10
N VAL A 107 -2.46 -0.79 6.02
CA VAL A 107 -2.46 0.22 7.09
C VAL A 107 -2.74 1.59 6.48
N GLY A 108 -3.92 2.13 6.74
CA GLY A 108 -4.42 3.38 6.16
C GLY A 108 -5.90 3.29 5.84
N ASN A 109 -6.56 4.43 5.69
CA ASN A 109 -7.94 4.49 5.21
C ASN A 109 -7.97 3.93 3.77
N GLN A 110 -8.84 2.94 3.52
CA GLN A 110 -9.01 2.30 2.21
C GLN A 110 -7.72 1.68 1.62
N ALA A 111 -6.73 1.36 2.45
CA ALA A 111 -5.56 0.60 2.01
C ALA A 111 -5.98 -0.82 1.59
N LEU A 112 -5.54 -1.29 0.41
CA LEU A 112 -5.94 -2.57 -0.19
C LEU A 112 -7.47 -2.78 -0.19
N PHE A 113 -8.23 -1.73 -0.46
CA PHE A 113 -9.69 -1.75 -0.38
C PHE A 113 -10.32 -2.89 -1.21
N SER A 114 -9.97 -2.99 -2.50
CA SER A 114 -10.48 -4.01 -3.43
C SER A 114 -9.43 -5.07 -3.80
N ASN A 115 -8.98 -5.86 -2.83
CA ASN A 115 -8.12 -7.02 -3.11
C ASN A 115 -8.93 -8.32 -3.13
N ASN A 116 -9.09 -8.91 -4.31
CA ASN A 116 -10.04 -9.98 -4.62
C ASN A 116 -9.34 -11.30 -4.98
N PRO A 117 -8.75 -12.02 -3.99
CA PRO A 117 -8.14 -13.31 -4.23
C PRO A 117 -9.20 -14.36 -4.57
N THR A 118 -9.14 -14.89 -5.80
CA THR A 118 -10.01 -15.95 -6.30
C THR A 118 -9.38 -17.34 -6.22
N SER A 119 -8.08 -17.46 -5.92
CA SER A 119 -7.34 -18.72 -5.77
C SER A 119 -6.27 -18.62 -4.69
N SER A 120 -5.56 -19.73 -4.41
CA SER A 120 -4.39 -19.76 -3.55
C SER A 120 -3.14 -19.07 -4.11
N SER A 121 -3.23 -18.48 -5.32
CA SER A 121 -2.09 -17.95 -6.06
C SER A 121 -2.25 -16.50 -6.51
N ASN A 122 -3.30 -15.81 -6.06
CA ASN A 122 -3.58 -14.43 -6.45
C ASN A 122 -4.08 -13.57 -5.28
N GLY A 123 -3.93 -12.25 -5.36
CA GLY A 123 -4.34 -11.33 -4.29
C GLY A 123 -3.63 -11.58 -2.94
N ILE A 124 -2.41 -12.12 -2.97
CA ILE A 124 -1.61 -12.52 -1.81
C ILE A 124 -0.28 -11.77 -1.71
N TYR A 125 0.30 -11.71 -0.51
CA TYR A 125 1.60 -11.10 -0.22
C TYR A 125 1.69 -9.60 -0.52
N ASN A 126 0.58 -8.87 -0.44
CA ASN A 126 0.57 -7.44 -0.68
C ASN A 126 0.72 -6.63 0.62
N THR A 127 1.57 -5.61 0.58
CA THR A 127 1.74 -4.63 1.67
C THR A 127 1.32 -3.25 1.18
N ALA A 128 0.34 -2.63 1.82
CA ALA A 128 -0.11 -1.27 1.56
C ALA A 128 -0.07 -0.43 2.84
N LEU A 129 0.68 0.66 2.83
CA LEU A 129 0.79 1.61 3.93
C LEU A 129 0.49 3.03 3.41
N GLY A 130 -0.68 3.55 3.71
CA GLY A 130 -1.11 4.88 3.28
C GLY A 130 -2.59 4.90 2.89
N HIS A 131 -3.17 6.09 2.90
CA HIS A 131 -4.53 6.30 2.41
C HIS A 131 -4.63 5.95 0.93
N ASP A 132 -5.56 5.06 0.58
CA ASP A 132 -5.78 4.48 -0.76
C ASP A 132 -4.55 3.79 -1.40
N ALA A 133 -3.56 3.36 -0.62
CA ALA A 133 -2.46 2.56 -1.17
C ALA A 133 -3.00 1.22 -1.70
N LEU A 134 -2.67 0.87 -2.95
CA LEU A 134 -3.18 -0.32 -3.65
C LEU A 134 -4.72 -0.47 -3.63
N TYR A 135 -5.46 0.64 -3.68
CA TYR A 135 -6.92 0.67 -3.59
C TYR A 135 -7.63 -0.34 -4.53
N SER A 136 -7.19 -0.45 -5.79
CA SER A 136 -7.83 -1.26 -6.83
C SER A 136 -7.21 -2.65 -7.06
N ASN A 137 -6.40 -3.16 -6.13
CA ASN A 137 -5.56 -4.35 -6.33
C ASN A 137 -6.31 -5.68 -6.42
N THR A 138 -6.98 -5.97 -7.54
CA THR A 138 -7.87 -7.14 -7.67
C THR A 138 -7.18 -8.49 -7.44
N THR A 139 -6.24 -8.91 -8.29
CA THR A 139 -5.65 -10.26 -8.20
C THR A 139 -4.13 -10.23 -8.12
N ALA A 140 -3.52 -9.04 -8.00
CA ALA A 140 -2.08 -8.97 -8.07
C ALA A 140 -1.40 -9.50 -6.80
N ILE A 141 -0.16 -9.95 -6.98
CA ILE A 141 0.63 -10.58 -5.93
C ILE A 141 1.93 -9.84 -5.66
N SER A 142 2.37 -9.93 -4.41
CA SER A 142 3.71 -9.49 -3.99
C SER A 142 4.01 -8.03 -4.31
N ASN A 143 3.02 -7.14 -4.12
CA ASN A 143 3.21 -5.70 -4.27
C ASN A 143 3.47 -5.03 -2.93
N THR A 144 4.39 -4.07 -2.90
CA THR A 144 4.61 -3.18 -1.76
C THR A 144 4.27 -1.75 -2.17
N ALA A 145 3.34 -1.11 -1.48
CA ALA A 145 2.98 0.29 -1.70
C ALA A 145 3.02 1.07 -0.39
N THR A 146 3.80 2.15 -0.35
CA THR A 146 3.91 3.04 0.80
C THR A 146 3.69 4.50 0.36
N GLY A 147 2.76 5.20 0.99
CA GLY A 147 2.38 6.58 0.65
C GLY A 147 0.93 6.72 0.17
N TYR A 148 0.44 7.97 0.20
CA TYR A 148 -0.90 8.31 -0.29
C TYR A 148 -1.06 7.95 -1.77
N GLN A 149 -2.05 7.12 -2.09
CA GLN A 149 -2.39 6.70 -3.45
C GLN A 149 -1.22 6.04 -4.23
N ALA A 150 -0.25 5.46 -3.53
CA ALA A 150 0.80 4.64 -4.16
C ALA A 150 0.17 3.37 -4.77
N GLY A 151 0.40 3.14 -6.07
CA GLY A 151 -0.18 2.01 -6.80
C GLY A 151 -1.71 1.98 -6.86
N TYR A 152 -2.40 3.11 -6.69
CA TYR A 152 -3.86 3.20 -6.55
C TYR A 152 -4.67 2.37 -7.58
N SER A 153 -4.27 2.42 -8.86
CA SER A 153 -4.98 1.77 -9.97
C SER A 153 -4.48 0.36 -10.29
N ASN A 154 -3.52 -0.18 -9.53
CA ASN A 154 -2.95 -1.51 -9.80
C ASN A 154 -4.05 -2.54 -9.64
N THR A 155 -4.29 -3.37 -10.65
CA THR A 155 -5.30 -4.43 -10.61
C THR A 155 -4.66 -5.81 -10.62
N THR A 156 -3.84 -6.10 -11.63
CA THR A 156 -3.20 -7.42 -11.83
C THR A 156 -1.67 -7.34 -11.94
N GLY A 157 -1.09 -6.15 -11.80
CA GLY A 157 0.35 -5.93 -11.89
C GLY A 157 1.08 -6.52 -10.68
N ASN A 158 1.92 -7.53 -10.92
CA ASN A 158 2.62 -8.28 -9.88
C ASN A 158 4.02 -7.74 -9.61
N TYR A 159 4.53 -7.99 -8.40
CA TYR A 159 5.94 -7.74 -8.05
C TYR A 159 6.36 -6.27 -8.17
N ASN A 160 5.47 -5.34 -7.88
CA ASN A 160 5.79 -3.92 -7.91
C ASN A 160 6.14 -3.37 -6.52
N THR A 161 7.08 -2.41 -6.50
CA THR A 161 7.38 -1.59 -5.32
C THR A 161 7.04 -0.14 -5.65
N PHE A 162 6.09 0.45 -4.93
CA PHE A 162 5.68 1.84 -5.04
C PHE A 162 5.91 2.54 -3.70
N SER A 163 6.75 3.56 -3.66
CA SER A 163 7.07 4.27 -2.42
C SER A 163 7.09 5.78 -2.66
N GLY A 164 6.10 6.49 -2.11
CA GLY A 164 5.93 7.93 -2.26
C GLY A 164 4.49 8.32 -2.62
N TYR A 165 4.18 9.61 -2.44
CA TYR A 165 2.90 10.19 -2.85
C TYR A 165 2.64 9.92 -4.34
N LYS A 166 1.57 9.19 -4.68
CA LYS A 166 1.16 8.84 -6.06
C LYS A 166 2.24 8.12 -6.91
N ALA A 167 3.21 7.44 -6.30
CA ALA A 167 4.14 6.59 -7.04
C ALA A 167 3.36 5.48 -7.77
N GLY A 168 3.55 5.35 -9.09
CA GLY A 168 2.86 4.34 -9.91
C GLY A 168 1.33 4.43 -9.91
N ASN A 169 0.73 5.60 -9.66
CA ASN A 169 -0.71 5.75 -9.42
C ASN A 169 -1.62 5.15 -10.50
N LEU A 170 -1.24 5.28 -11.78
CA LEU A 170 -2.00 4.75 -12.93
C LEU A 170 -1.48 3.40 -13.45
N ASN A 171 -0.58 2.73 -12.73
CA ASN A 171 -0.16 1.38 -13.10
C ASN A 171 -1.34 0.44 -12.96
N VAL A 172 -1.83 -0.14 -14.06
CA VAL A 172 -2.97 -1.07 -14.06
C VAL A 172 -2.48 -2.51 -14.04
N THR A 173 -1.76 -2.93 -15.09
CA THR A 173 -1.30 -4.33 -15.29
C THR A 173 0.22 -4.46 -15.31
N GLY A 174 0.96 -3.36 -15.26
CA GLY A 174 2.42 -3.35 -15.30
C GLY A 174 3.02 -4.14 -14.13
N LEU A 175 4.02 -4.96 -14.42
CA LEU A 175 4.67 -5.86 -13.45
C LEU A 175 6.16 -5.55 -13.31
N GLN A 176 6.74 -5.98 -12.19
CA GLN A 176 8.17 -5.86 -11.90
C GLN A 176 8.70 -4.43 -12.02
N ASN A 177 7.92 -3.46 -11.52
CA ASN A 177 8.33 -2.06 -11.47
C ASN A 177 8.82 -1.68 -10.07
N THR A 178 9.80 -0.77 -9.99
CA THR A 178 10.25 -0.16 -8.73
C THR A 178 10.18 1.35 -8.86
N PHE A 179 9.19 1.99 -8.24
CA PHE A 179 8.99 3.44 -8.27
C PHE A 179 9.11 4.02 -6.86
N ILE A 180 10.13 4.84 -6.64
CA ILE A 180 10.43 5.47 -5.35
C ILE A 180 10.58 6.97 -5.57
N GLY A 181 9.69 7.76 -4.97
CA GLY A 181 9.65 9.21 -5.09
C GLY A 181 8.22 9.76 -5.23
N ASN A 182 8.07 11.06 -4.99
CA ASN A 182 6.80 11.75 -5.26
C ASN A 182 6.47 11.65 -6.75
N ALA A 183 5.31 11.06 -7.08
CA ALA A 183 4.81 10.88 -8.44
C ALA A 183 5.79 10.20 -9.41
N ALA A 184 6.71 9.37 -8.91
CA ALA A 184 7.59 8.55 -9.74
C ALA A 184 6.76 7.62 -10.64
N CYS A 185 6.97 7.70 -11.95
CA CYS A 185 6.23 6.94 -12.97
C CYS A 185 4.70 6.97 -12.77
N MET A 186 4.14 8.11 -12.37
CA MET A 186 2.72 8.24 -12.03
C MET A 186 1.78 7.74 -13.14
N LYS A 187 2.14 7.95 -14.42
CA LYS A 187 1.34 7.55 -15.58
C LYS A 187 1.69 6.19 -16.19
N ASN A 188 2.62 5.45 -15.59
CA ASN A 188 3.14 4.19 -16.14
C ASN A 188 2.06 3.13 -16.19
N THR A 189 1.88 2.49 -17.34
CA THR A 189 1.00 1.32 -17.55
C THR A 189 1.75 0.07 -18.02
N SER A 190 3.08 0.12 -18.06
CA SER A 190 3.96 -0.93 -18.59
C SER A 190 4.81 -1.61 -17.50
N SER A 191 5.63 -2.57 -17.91
CA SER A 191 6.41 -3.42 -17.02
C SER A 191 7.91 -3.12 -17.08
N TYR A 192 8.65 -3.63 -16.08
CA TYR A 192 10.10 -3.64 -16.04
C TYR A 192 10.75 -2.25 -16.00
N ASN A 193 10.16 -1.29 -15.31
CA ASN A 193 10.73 0.04 -15.15
C ASN A 193 11.23 0.27 -13.71
N THR A 194 12.38 0.90 -13.58
CA THR A 194 12.91 1.40 -12.30
C THR A 194 12.91 2.92 -12.33
N SER A 195 12.31 3.56 -11.33
CA SER A 195 12.23 5.01 -11.21
C SER A 195 12.53 5.44 -9.79
N LEU A 196 13.61 6.20 -9.60
CA LEU A 196 14.11 6.64 -8.30
C LEU A 196 14.29 8.16 -8.33
N GLY A 197 13.31 8.90 -7.81
CA GLY A 197 13.33 10.37 -7.78
C GLY A 197 11.93 10.97 -7.87
N SER A 198 11.80 12.21 -7.40
CA SER A 198 10.56 12.97 -7.55
C SER A 198 10.29 13.24 -9.04
N TYR A 199 9.11 12.88 -9.53
CA TYR A 199 8.67 12.99 -10.92
C TYR A 199 9.58 12.27 -11.95
N ALA A 200 10.43 11.33 -11.52
CA ALA A 200 11.22 10.52 -12.44
C ALA A 200 10.30 9.64 -13.30
N GLY A 201 10.47 9.69 -14.62
CA GLY A 201 9.62 8.99 -15.59
C GLY A 201 8.13 9.38 -15.53
N TYR A 202 7.78 10.57 -15.03
CA TYR A 202 6.39 10.95 -14.70
C TYR A 202 5.37 10.68 -15.82
N ASN A 203 5.72 10.99 -17.08
CA ASN A 203 4.83 10.78 -18.23
C ASN A 203 4.98 9.41 -18.91
N ASN A 204 5.80 8.48 -18.38
CA ASN A 204 5.97 7.16 -19.00
C ASN A 204 4.61 6.49 -19.06
N THR A 205 4.16 6.06 -20.23
CA THR A 205 2.87 5.39 -20.41
C THR A 205 3.08 3.93 -20.75
N SER A 206 3.66 3.63 -21.92
CA SER A 206 3.88 2.25 -22.40
C SER A 206 5.35 1.85 -22.52
N GLY A 207 6.29 2.77 -22.31
CA GLY A 207 7.72 2.48 -22.36
C GLY A 207 8.15 1.45 -21.31
N PHE A 208 8.94 0.46 -21.69
CA PHE A 208 9.36 -0.66 -20.84
C PHE A 208 10.88 -0.80 -20.80
N TYR A 209 11.43 -1.51 -19.81
CA TYR A 209 12.88 -1.63 -19.58
C TYR A 209 13.61 -0.29 -19.37
N ASN A 210 12.96 0.72 -18.79
CA ASN A 210 13.61 1.99 -18.50
C ASN A 210 14.13 2.07 -17.06
N THR A 211 15.27 2.71 -16.88
CA THR A 211 15.80 3.14 -15.58
C THR A 211 15.85 4.66 -15.55
N PHE A 212 15.05 5.28 -14.67
CA PHE A 212 15.06 6.72 -14.41
C PHE A 212 15.58 6.96 -12.99
N MET A 213 16.66 7.70 -12.83
CA MET A 213 17.24 7.99 -11.52
C MET A 213 17.59 9.47 -11.43
N GLY A 214 17.04 10.17 -10.44
CA GLY A 214 17.17 11.63 -10.29
C GLY A 214 15.83 12.34 -10.44
N GLN A 215 15.72 13.52 -9.86
CA GLN A 215 14.50 14.31 -9.94
C GLN A 215 14.23 14.69 -11.42
N GLN A 216 13.01 14.40 -11.87
CA GLN A 216 12.54 14.61 -13.24
C GLN A 216 13.41 13.99 -14.35
N ALA A 217 14.20 12.95 -14.03
CA ALA A 217 14.88 12.12 -15.02
C ALA A 217 13.85 11.47 -15.95
N GLY A 218 13.98 11.66 -17.27
CA GLY A 218 13.06 11.12 -18.27
C GLY A 218 11.61 11.63 -18.13
N TYR A 219 11.41 12.84 -17.61
CA TYR A 219 10.09 13.39 -17.26
C TYR A 219 9.05 13.28 -18.40
N ALA A 220 9.44 13.56 -19.65
CA ALA A 220 8.56 13.52 -20.81
C ALA A 220 8.49 12.16 -21.52
N ASN A 221 9.20 11.13 -21.06
CA ASN A 221 9.19 9.81 -21.72
C ASN A 221 7.76 9.30 -21.75
N THR A 222 7.26 8.87 -22.90
CA THR A 222 5.92 8.32 -23.07
C THR A 222 6.01 6.84 -23.44
N THR A 223 6.62 6.55 -24.58
CA THR A 223 6.70 5.19 -25.14
C THR A 223 8.14 4.68 -25.33
N GLY A 224 9.15 5.53 -25.12
CA GLY A 224 10.56 5.15 -25.25
C GLY A 224 10.90 3.98 -24.33
N ASN A 225 11.59 2.98 -24.87
CA ASN A 225 11.96 1.75 -24.16
C ASN A 225 13.48 1.61 -24.02
N SER A 226 13.92 0.77 -23.08
CA SER A 226 15.32 0.39 -22.91
C SER A 226 16.26 1.58 -22.65
N ASN A 227 15.78 2.66 -22.02
CA ASN A 227 16.62 3.81 -21.69
C ASN A 227 17.22 3.68 -20.28
N THR A 228 18.48 4.08 -20.13
CA THR A 228 19.11 4.32 -18.83
C THR A 228 19.35 5.81 -18.67
N ILE A 229 18.62 6.46 -17.78
CA ILE A 229 18.58 7.92 -17.61
C ILE A 229 18.88 8.25 -16.14
N ILE A 230 20.04 8.85 -15.88
CA ILE A 230 20.55 9.11 -14.54
C ILE A 230 20.99 10.56 -14.44
N GLY A 231 20.35 11.36 -13.59
CA GLY A 231 20.68 12.76 -13.33
C GLY A 231 19.46 13.64 -13.18
N LEU A 232 19.62 14.76 -12.46
CA LEU A 232 18.61 15.83 -12.39
C LEU A 232 18.30 16.34 -13.80
N HIS A 233 17.03 16.32 -14.20
CA HIS A 233 16.57 16.77 -15.53
C HIS A 233 17.22 16.05 -16.73
N ALA A 234 17.89 14.92 -16.52
CA ALA A 234 18.43 14.11 -17.61
C ALA A 234 17.30 13.65 -18.53
N ALA A 235 17.48 13.79 -19.84
CA ALA A 235 16.50 13.42 -20.86
C ALA A 235 15.11 14.05 -20.68
N TRP A 236 15.04 15.28 -20.15
CA TRP A 236 13.77 15.94 -19.82
C TRP A 236 12.72 15.86 -20.93
N ASN A 237 13.09 16.14 -22.18
CA ASN A 237 12.19 16.15 -23.33
C ASN A 237 12.15 14.84 -24.14
N ASN A 238 12.82 13.77 -23.71
CA ASN A 238 12.77 12.49 -24.45
C ASN A 238 11.35 11.94 -24.37
N THR A 239 10.64 11.85 -25.49
CA THR A 239 9.25 11.37 -25.56
C THR A 239 9.18 9.92 -26.02
N THR A 240 9.82 9.59 -27.14
CA THR A 240 9.74 8.25 -27.75
C THR A 240 11.10 7.62 -28.05
N GLY A 241 12.21 8.34 -27.82
CA GLY A 241 13.55 7.80 -28.04
C GLY A 241 13.83 6.60 -27.14
N GLY A 242 14.40 5.55 -27.73
CA GLY A 242 14.69 4.28 -27.05
C GLY A 242 16.16 3.89 -27.10
N SER A 243 16.56 2.94 -26.26
CA SER A 243 17.92 2.42 -26.20
C SER A 243 19.00 3.49 -25.96
N ASN A 244 18.68 4.55 -25.22
CA ASN A 244 19.65 5.60 -24.90
C ASN A 244 20.31 5.39 -23.53
N THR A 245 21.58 5.78 -23.41
CA THR A 245 22.29 5.91 -22.14
C THR A 245 22.56 7.39 -21.87
N ILE A 246 21.92 7.95 -20.84
CA ILE A 246 21.93 9.38 -20.54
C ILE A 246 22.36 9.55 -19.08
N MET A 247 23.51 10.17 -18.86
CA MET A 247 24.10 10.31 -17.53
C MET A 247 24.62 11.73 -17.27
N GLY A 248 24.10 12.37 -16.23
CA GLY A 248 24.50 13.69 -15.73
C GLY A 248 23.37 14.72 -15.73
N VAL A 249 23.58 15.82 -15.02
CA VAL A 249 22.55 16.86 -14.83
C VAL A 249 22.27 17.55 -16.17
N GLY A 250 21.01 17.55 -16.60
CA GLY A 250 20.59 18.15 -17.88
C GLY A 250 21.08 17.42 -19.14
N ALA A 251 21.78 16.28 -19.00
CA ALA A 251 22.29 15.51 -20.14
C ALA A 251 21.15 15.06 -21.06
N GLY A 252 21.33 15.18 -22.37
CA GLY A 252 20.33 14.76 -23.37
C GLY A 252 18.97 15.46 -23.25
N SER A 253 18.87 16.61 -22.55
CA SER A 253 17.59 17.30 -22.29
C SER A 253 16.87 17.76 -23.55
N THR A 254 17.58 17.97 -24.66
CA THR A 254 17.01 18.33 -25.97
C THR A 254 16.72 17.12 -26.86
N ASN A 255 17.12 15.90 -26.46
CA ASN A 255 16.78 14.69 -27.21
C ASN A 255 15.29 14.42 -27.04
N THR A 256 14.53 14.50 -28.14
CA THR A 256 13.08 14.26 -28.13
C THR A 256 12.73 12.84 -28.57
N THR A 257 13.26 12.40 -29.71
CA THR A 257 12.91 11.09 -30.31
C THR A 257 14.13 10.26 -30.72
N GLY A 258 15.36 10.75 -30.47
CA GLY A 258 16.57 10.06 -30.86
C GLY A 258 16.75 8.76 -30.08
N SER A 259 17.21 7.72 -30.78
CA SER A 259 17.45 6.38 -30.22
C SER A 259 18.90 5.95 -30.41
N ASN A 260 19.38 5.02 -29.59
CA ASN A 260 20.74 4.47 -29.62
C ASN A 260 21.85 5.52 -29.39
N ASN A 261 21.58 6.51 -28.53
CA ASN A 261 22.55 7.56 -28.22
C ASN A 261 23.17 7.38 -26.84
N THR A 262 24.38 7.92 -26.69
CA THR A 262 25.06 8.06 -25.39
C THR A 262 25.30 9.54 -25.12
N PHE A 263 24.67 10.06 -24.06
CA PHE A 263 24.88 11.42 -23.56
C PHE A 263 25.51 11.33 -22.17
N VAL A 264 26.70 11.89 -21.99
CA VAL A 264 27.41 11.90 -20.70
C VAL A 264 27.95 13.29 -20.43
N GLY A 265 27.71 13.81 -19.23
CA GLY A 265 28.20 15.11 -18.80
C GLY A 265 27.11 15.97 -18.17
N VAL A 266 27.45 17.21 -17.83
CA VAL A 266 26.51 18.21 -17.33
C VAL A 266 26.25 19.22 -18.45
N ASN A 267 24.99 19.63 -18.59
CA ASN A 267 24.55 20.66 -19.52
C ASN A 267 24.10 21.90 -18.75
#